data_AF-A0A3B8VUF7-F1
#
_entry.id   AF-A0A3B8VUF7-F1
#
_cell.length_a   1.000
_cell.length_b   1.000
_cell.length_c   1.000
_cell.angle_alpha   90.00
_cell.angle_beta   90.00
_cell.angle_gamma   90.00
#
_symmetry.space_group_name_H-M   'P 1'
#
loop_
_entity.id
_entity.type
_entity.pdbx_description
1 polymer ?
#
loop_
_entity_poly.entity_id
_entity_poly.type
_entity_poly.pdbx_seq_one_letter_code
_entity_poly.pdbx_strand_id
1 'polypeptide(L)'
;MKKFYLFATSVALVLSSCSNNSNNADVEIPEGNIKPLSLLVDIETSTSKSGSASDISGEVTTDNLSQIGVHICEHNGFGTEYISGSNNTTWNKSGNSWTTTTPIYLGSDNANVYAYHPYNNDVNLDVAAVPVEVGNTDYLFGKAEKDKAIFVANNQNTTASINLKHAMSQVVWNFTKE
;
A
#
# COMPACT_ATOMS: atom_id res chain seq x y z
N MET A 1 -33.73 -39.51 65.02
CA MET A 1 -32.52 -39.18 64.24
C MET A 1 -32.98 -38.87 62.82
N LYS A 2 -32.82 -37.61 62.39
CA LYS A 2 -33.24 -37.10 61.08
C LYS A 2 -32.37 -37.71 59.98
N LYS A 3 -32.97 -38.16 58.87
CA LYS A 3 -32.28 -38.31 57.58
C LYS A 3 -33.23 -37.86 56.46
N PHE A 4 -32.94 -36.67 55.95
CA PHE A 4 -33.47 -36.02 54.75
C PHE A 4 -32.58 -36.39 53.56
N TYR A 5 -33.15 -36.81 52.42
CA TYR A 5 -32.54 -36.69 51.07
C TYR A 5 -33.68 -36.77 50.03
N LEU A 6 -34.26 -35.65 49.58
CA LEU A 6 -33.88 -34.74 48.48
C LEU A 6 -34.00 -35.36 47.07
N PHE A 7 -35.11 -35.04 46.39
CA PHE A 7 -35.35 -35.25 44.96
C PHE A 7 -34.41 -34.34 44.14
N ALA A 8 -33.65 -34.91 43.20
CA ALA A 8 -32.84 -34.16 42.25
C ALA A 8 -33.48 -34.25 40.85
N THR A 9 -34.21 -33.21 40.46
CA THR A 9 -34.65 -32.96 39.09
C THR A 9 -33.51 -32.35 38.29
N SER A 10 -32.98 -33.07 37.30
CA SER A 10 -32.01 -32.54 36.34
C SER A 10 -32.76 -31.74 35.26
N VAL A 11 -32.67 -30.42 35.33
CA VAL A 11 -33.03 -29.51 34.23
C VAL A 11 -31.80 -29.38 33.33
N ALA A 12 -31.90 -29.83 32.08
CA ALA A 12 -30.89 -29.61 31.06
C ALA A 12 -30.99 -28.15 30.57
N LEU A 13 -30.03 -27.31 30.97
CA LEU A 13 -29.80 -25.99 30.37
C LEU A 13 -28.80 -26.16 29.23
N VAL A 14 -29.28 -26.23 28.00
CA VAL A 14 -28.48 -26.00 26.80
C VAL A 14 -28.24 -24.50 26.68
N LEU A 15 -27.10 -24.03 27.17
CA LEU A 15 -26.57 -22.71 26.81
C LEU A 15 -25.82 -22.88 25.49
N SER A 16 -26.46 -22.49 24.38
CA SER A 16 -25.78 -22.20 23.13
C SER A 16 -24.92 -20.95 23.33
N SER A 17 -23.68 -21.15 23.78
CA SER A 17 -22.65 -20.12 23.69
C SER A 17 -22.20 -20.04 22.23
N CYS A 18 -22.79 -19.11 21.48
CA CYS A 18 -22.13 -18.57 20.29
C CYS A 18 -20.94 -17.75 20.80
N SER A 19 -19.84 -18.44 21.07
CA SER A 19 -18.53 -17.80 21.09
C SER A 19 -18.29 -17.29 19.68
N ASN A 20 -18.51 -15.99 19.46
CA ASN A 20 -17.79 -15.28 18.42
C ASN A 20 -16.33 -15.34 18.83
N ASN A 21 -15.66 -16.45 18.45
CA ASN A 21 -14.22 -16.50 18.39
C ASN A 21 -13.86 -15.56 17.26
N SER A 22 -13.75 -14.27 17.60
CA SER A 22 -12.86 -13.36 16.92
C SER A 22 -11.49 -14.01 17.00
N ASN A 23 -11.21 -14.87 16.02
CA ASN A 23 -9.85 -15.16 15.62
C ASN A 23 -9.29 -13.81 15.17
N ASN A 24 -8.83 -13.00 16.13
CA ASN A 24 -7.57 -12.35 15.93
C ASN A 24 -6.63 -13.51 15.70
N ALA A 25 -6.43 -13.86 14.43
CA ALA A 25 -5.22 -14.55 14.06
C ALA A 25 -4.12 -13.62 14.56
N ASP A 26 -3.58 -13.94 15.73
CA ASP A 26 -2.29 -13.42 16.13
C ASP A 26 -1.40 -13.65 14.91
N VAL A 27 -1.01 -12.56 14.26
CA VAL A 27 -0.05 -12.59 13.18
C VAL A 27 1.18 -13.26 13.78
N GLU A 28 1.41 -14.51 13.41
CA GLU A 28 2.56 -15.28 13.87
C GLU A 28 3.79 -14.56 13.31
N ILE A 29 4.44 -13.76 14.16
CA ILE A 29 5.65 -13.01 13.84
C ILE A 29 6.78 -14.06 13.77
N PRO A 30 7.30 -14.43 12.57
CA PRO A 30 8.25 -15.54 12.46
C PRO A 30 9.57 -15.20 13.17
N GLU A 31 9.97 -15.98 14.16
CA GLU A 31 11.22 -15.77 14.89
C GLU A 31 12.43 -15.70 13.94
N GLY A 32 12.98 -14.50 13.80
CA GLY A 32 14.05 -14.13 12.86
C GLY A 32 14.20 -12.61 12.81
N ASN A 33 15.24 -12.09 12.14
CA ASN A 33 15.43 -10.65 11.92
C ASN A 33 14.35 -10.11 10.97
N ILE A 34 13.11 -9.97 11.44
CA ILE A 34 12.02 -9.44 10.63
C ILE A 34 12.22 -7.93 10.47
N LYS A 35 12.34 -7.50 9.23
CA LYS A 35 12.36 -6.08 8.86
C LYS A 35 10.99 -5.69 8.32
N PRO A 36 10.48 -4.48 8.61
CA PRO A 36 9.30 -3.99 7.93
C PRO A 36 9.58 -3.78 6.43
N LEU A 37 8.51 -3.67 5.66
CA LEU A 37 8.56 -3.21 4.28
C LEU A 37 9.30 -1.85 4.21
N SER A 38 10.13 -1.69 3.20
CA SER A 38 10.84 -0.45 2.88
C SER A 38 10.66 -0.13 1.40
N LEU A 39 10.60 1.15 1.05
CA LEU A 39 10.42 1.59 -0.33
C LEU A 39 11.67 2.29 -0.85
N LEU A 40 12.04 1.96 -2.09
CA LEU A 40 12.91 2.76 -2.93
C LEU A 40 12.03 3.29 -4.05
N VAL A 41 11.89 4.61 -4.17
CA VAL A 41 11.00 5.24 -5.15
C VAL A 41 11.81 6.16 -6.03
N ASP A 42 11.66 5.99 -7.33
CA ASP A 42 12.20 6.87 -8.37
C ASP A 42 11.05 7.29 -9.32
N ILE A 43 11.28 8.29 -10.17
CA ILE A 43 10.33 8.72 -11.19
C ILE A 43 10.96 8.49 -12.57
N GLU A 44 10.27 7.74 -13.41
CA GLU A 44 10.66 7.54 -14.80
C GLU A 44 10.52 8.87 -15.56
N THR A 45 11.67 9.44 -15.91
CA THR A 45 11.72 10.70 -16.64
C THR A 45 11.09 10.55 -18.03
N SER A 46 10.10 11.39 -18.32
CA SER A 46 9.53 11.51 -19.65
C SER A 46 10.56 12.16 -20.57
N THR A 47 11.16 11.42 -21.51
CA THR A 47 12.09 12.03 -22.47
C THR A 47 11.32 12.93 -23.44
N SER A 48 11.28 14.22 -23.18
CA SER A 48 10.81 15.23 -24.13
C SER A 48 11.74 15.27 -25.34
N LYS A 49 11.24 14.94 -26.54
CA LYS A 49 12.00 15.06 -27.81
C LYS A 49 12.32 16.52 -28.20
N SER A 50 11.69 17.48 -27.54
CA SER A 50 11.97 18.91 -27.68
C SER A 50 13.06 19.29 -26.67
N GLY A 51 14.30 19.45 -27.13
CA GLY A 51 15.53 19.61 -26.31
C GLY A 51 15.65 20.87 -25.44
N SER A 52 14.54 21.42 -24.95
CA SER A 52 14.50 22.46 -23.91
C SER A 52 13.15 22.40 -23.22
N ALA A 53 12.92 21.36 -22.44
CA ALA A 53 11.92 21.36 -21.37
C ALA A 53 12.66 21.74 -20.09
N SER A 54 13.09 23.00 -19.98
CA SER A 54 13.51 23.55 -18.70
C SER A 54 12.31 23.48 -17.76
N ASP A 55 12.43 22.78 -16.63
CA ASP A 55 11.49 22.68 -15.50
C ASP A 55 10.13 23.29 -15.79
N ILE A 56 9.23 22.48 -16.36
CA ILE A 56 7.85 22.94 -16.54
C ILE A 56 7.25 23.04 -15.14
N SER A 57 6.86 24.26 -14.78
CA SER A 57 6.30 24.55 -13.46
C SER A 57 5.15 23.59 -13.14
N GLY A 58 5.30 22.81 -12.06
CA GLY A 58 4.27 21.89 -11.58
C GLY A 58 4.52 20.41 -11.88
N GLU A 59 5.56 20.05 -12.64
CA GLU A 59 5.98 18.65 -12.78
C GLU A 59 6.50 18.10 -11.45
N VAL A 60 6.06 16.91 -11.09
CA VAL A 60 6.54 16.22 -9.90
C VAL A 60 7.83 15.49 -10.25
N THR A 61 8.90 15.85 -9.55
CA THR A 61 10.22 15.26 -9.65
C THR A 61 10.53 14.46 -8.40
N THR A 62 11.59 13.65 -8.45
CA THR A 62 12.06 12.92 -7.26
C THR A 62 12.31 13.87 -6.09
N ASP A 63 12.75 15.10 -6.35
CA ASP A 63 13.13 16.07 -5.33
C ASP A 63 11.93 16.72 -4.63
N ASN A 64 10.85 16.99 -5.37
CA ASN A 64 9.64 17.63 -4.84
C ASN A 64 8.54 16.64 -4.40
N LEU A 65 8.66 15.36 -4.75
CA LEU A 65 7.76 14.31 -4.30
C LEU A 65 7.93 14.06 -2.79
N SER A 66 6.89 14.35 -2.01
CA SER A 66 6.94 14.29 -0.54
C SER A 66 6.01 13.25 0.07
N GLN A 67 4.96 12.86 -0.64
CA GLN A 67 3.94 11.92 -0.15
C GLN A 67 3.35 11.10 -1.30
N ILE A 68 3.13 9.81 -1.03
CA ILE A 68 2.49 8.85 -1.93
C ILE A 68 1.48 7.99 -1.16
N GLY A 69 0.49 7.48 -1.88
CA GLY A 69 -0.35 6.38 -1.42
C GLY A 69 0.22 5.04 -1.87
N VAL A 70 0.18 4.04 -1.01
CA VAL A 70 0.73 2.71 -1.28
C VAL A 70 -0.28 1.63 -0.96
N HIS A 71 -0.56 0.78 -1.94
CA HIS A 71 -1.42 -0.39 -1.82
C HIS A 71 -0.56 -1.65 -1.82
N ILE A 72 -0.66 -2.44 -0.76
CA ILE A 72 0.04 -3.71 -0.65
C ILE A 72 -1.00 -4.81 -0.72
N CYS A 73 -0.96 -5.58 -1.81
CA CYS A 73 -1.96 -6.57 -2.14
C CYS A 73 -1.36 -7.98 -2.10
N GLU A 74 -2.22 -8.98 -1.94
CA GLU A 74 -1.82 -10.38 -2.17
C GLU A 74 -1.25 -10.59 -3.58
N HIS A 75 -0.31 -11.52 -3.75
CA HIS A 75 0.33 -11.76 -5.05
C HIS A 75 -0.63 -12.19 -6.17
N ASN A 76 -1.62 -13.02 -5.83
CA ASN A 76 -2.54 -13.62 -6.81
C ASN A 76 -3.77 -12.76 -7.11
N GLY A 77 -3.82 -11.54 -6.55
CA GLY A 77 -4.96 -10.65 -6.68
C GLY A 77 -4.53 -9.21 -6.95
N PHE A 78 -5.50 -8.43 -7.38
CA PHE A 78 -5.42 -6.99 -7.48
C PHE A 78 -6.59 -6.46 -6.66
N GLY A 79 -6.33 -5.65 -5.62
CA GLY A 79 -7.37 -5.06 -4.76
C GLY A 79 -7.60 -5.73 -3.41
N THR A 80 -7.22 -7.00 -3.21
CA THR A 80 -7.24 -7.62 -1.87
C THR A 80 -6.00 -7.20 -1.09
N GLU A 81 -6.19 -6.59 0.08
CA GLU A 81 -5.08 -6.21 0.96
C GLU A 81 -4.27 -7.43 1.41
N TYR A 82 -2.95 -7.29 1.50
CA TYR A 82 -2.07 -8.38 1.93
C TYR A 82 -2.28 -8.76 3.40
N ILE A 83 -2.39 -7.75 4.25
CA ILE A 83 -2.85 -7.83 5.64
C ILE A 83 -3.79 -6.66 5.93
N SER A 84 -4.59 -6.77 7.00
CA SER A 84 -5.51 -5.69 7.38
C SER A 84 -4.80 -4.35 7.58
N GLY A 85 -5.26 -3.32 6.86
CA GLY A 85 -4.71 -1.97 6.93
C GLY A 85 -3.45 -1.75 6.08
N SER A 86 -3.09 -2.69 5.21
CA SER A 86 -1.98 -2.53 4.25
C SER A 86 -2.41 -1.91 2.91
N ASN A 87 -3.71 -1.64 2.75
CA ASN A 87 -4.27 -0.93 1.61
C ASN A 87 -4.25 0.59 1.78
N ASN A 88 -3.98 1.33 0.70
CA ASN A 88 -3.99 2.80 0.65
C ASN A 88 -3.26 3.50 1.83
N THR A 89 -2.08 2.99 2.20
CA THR A 89 -1.28 3.55 3.28
C THR A 89 -0.53 4.78 2.83
N THR A 90 -0.46 5.80 3.67
CA THR A 90 0.34 7.00 3.39
C THR A 90 1.81 6.74 3.67
N TRP A 91 2.66 7.10 2.71
CA TRP A 91 4.11 7.10 2.88
C TRP A 91 4.67 8.50 2.62
N ASN A 92 5.51 8.96 3.53
CA ASN A 92 6.13 10.29 3.49
C ASN A 92 7.63 10.15 3.25
N LYS A 93 8.18 11.04 2.41
CA LYS A 93 9.61 11.09 2.14
C LYS A 93 10.34 11.75 3.31
N SER A 94 11.41 11.11 3.78
CA SER A 94 12.32 11.61 4.82
C SER A 94 13.75 11.38 4.36
N GLY A 95 14.37 12.42 3.80
CA GLY A 95 15.66 12.30 3.10
C GLY A 95 15.51 11.39 1.88
N ASN A 96 16.33 10.34 1.80
CA ASN A 96 16.26 9.34 0.73
C ASN A 96 15.38 8.12 1.08
N SER A 97 14.70 8.16 2.23
CA SER A 97 13.90 7.06 2.75
C SER A 97 12.41 7.40 2.74
N TRP A 98 11.57 6.37 2.72
CA TRP A 98 10.12 6.49 2.84
C TRP A 98 9.64 5.88 4.14
N THR A 99 8.76 6.58 4.85
CA THR A 99 8.22 6.14 6.14
C THR A 99 6.70 6.18 6.15
N THR A 100 6.10 5.24 6.88
CA THR A 100 4.65 5.20 7.14
C THR A 100 4.41 5.12 8.65
N THR A 101 3.23 5.56 9.10
CA THR A 101 2.86 5.59 10.52
C THR A 101 2.79 4.20 11.13
N THR A 102 2.25 3.23 10.37
CA THR A 102 2.09 1.85 10.82
C THR A 102 3.02 0.96 10.01
N PRO A 103 4.12 0.45 10.60
CA PRO A 103 5.02 -0.46 9.90
C PRO A 103 4.30 -1.71 9.41
N ILE A 104 4.59 -2.13 8.18
CA ILE A 104 3.98 -3.30 7.56
C ILE A 104 5.01 -4.41 7.50
N TYR A 105 4.69 -5.55 8.10
CA TYR A 105 5.56 -6.71 8.12
C TYR A 105 5.06 -7.74 7.12
N LEU A 106 5.96 -8.19 6.25
CA LEU A 106 5.64 -9.19 5.24
C LEU A 106 5.95 -10.58 5.79
N GLY A 107 5.07 -11.53 5.52
CA GLY A 107 5.26 -12.95 5.82
C GLY A 107 6.05 -13.67 4.73
N SER A 108 5.99 -15.01 4.74
CA SER A 108 6.54 -15.82 3.64
C SER A 108 5.79 -15.62 2.34
N ASP A 109 4.51 -15.27 2.44
CA ASP A 109 3.67 -15.01 1.30
C ASP A 109 4.09 -13.75 0.58
N ASN A 110 3.88 -13.82 -0.70
CA ASN A 110 4.34 -12.90 -1.68
C ASN A 110 3.34 -11.72 -1.77
N ALA A 111 3.81 -10.47 -1.69
CA ALA A 111 2.98 -9.26 -1.78
C ALA A 111 3.27 -8.43 -3.05
N ASN A 112 2.23 -7.98 -3.73
CA ASN A 112 2.34 -6.93 -4.76
C ASN A 112 2.30 -5.56 -4.09
N VAL A 113 3.19 -4.65 -4.49
CA VAL A 113 3.22 -3.26 -3.97
C VAL A 113 2.98 -2.29 -5.11
N TYR A 114 1.97 -1.45 -4.98
CA TYR A 114 1.61 -0.38 -5.90
C TYR A 114 1.71 0.96 -5.20
N ALA A 115 2.11 1.99 -5.93
CA ALA A 115 2.14 3.36 -5.41
C ALA A 115 1.53 4.35 -6.39
N TYR A 116 0.99 5.43 -5.86
CA TYR A 116 0.44 6.52 -6.65
C TYR A 116 0.63 7.88 -5.97
N HIS A 117 0.55 8.93 -6.77
CA HIS A 117 0.59 10.33 -6.34
C HIS A 117 -0.47 11.13 -7.11
N PRO A 118 -1.12 12.14 -6.47
CA PRO A 118 -1.07 12.45 -5.04
C PRO A 118 -1.83 11.43 -4.20
N TYR A 119 -1.47 11.31 -2.91
CA TYR A 119 -2.22 10.46 -1.97
C TYR A 119 -3.66 10.97 -1.82
N ASN A 120 -4.62 10.03 -1.83
CA ASN A 120 -6.02 10.28 -1.56
C ASN A 120 -6.45 9.42 -0.36
N ASN A 121 -7.03 10.03 0.66
CA ASN A 121 -7.42 9.35 1.90
C ASN A 121 -8.78 8.65 1.84
N ASP A 122 -9.37 8.47 0.66
CA ASP A 122 -10.58 7.67 0.50
C ASP A 122 -10.33 6.22 0.91
N VAL A 123 -11.08 5.78 1.91
CA VAL A 123 -11.00 4.42 2.47
C VAL A 123 -11.54 3.35 1.52
N ASN A 124 -12.33 3.74 0.52
CA ASN A 124 -12.88 2.86 -0.51
C ASN A 124 -12.13 2.96 -1.83
N LEU A 125 -10.94 3.58 -1.84
CA LEU A 125 -10.14 3.74 -3.04
C LEU A 125 -9.77 2.38 -3.62
N ASP A 126 -10.31 2.10 -4.80
CA ASP A 126 -9.90 0.95 -5.59
C ASP A 126 -8.54 1.28 -6.24
N VAL A 127 -7.53 0.45 -5.94
CA VAL A 127 -6.19 0.55 -6.54
C VAL A 127 -6.22 0.46 -8.07
N ALA A 128 -7.31 -0.07 -8.66
CA ALA A 128 -7.46 -0.23 -10.11
C ALA A 128 -8.00 1.04 -10.76
N ALA A 129 -8.61 1.89 -9.94
CA ALA A 129 -9.43 3.01 -10.39
C ALA A 129 -9.17 4.23 -9.51
N VAL A 130 -7.89 4.54 -9.27
CA VAL A 130 -7.50 5.81 -8.64
C VAL A 130 -7.96 6.95 -9.55
N PRO A 131 -8.83 7.86 -9.07
CA PRO A 131 -9.40 8.91 -9.91
C PRO A 131 -8.34 9.95 -10.27
N VAL A 132 -8.40 10.42 -11.51
CA VAL A 132 -7.56 11.51 -12.03
C VAL A 132 -8.48 12.59 -12.58
N GLU A 133 -8.12 13.84 -12.32
CA GLU A 133 -8.88 15.00 -12.80
C GLU A 133 -8.02 15.81 -13.77
N VAL A 134 -8.65 16.36 -14.80
CA VAL A 134 -7.96 17.25 -15.74
C VAL A 134 -7.63 18.55 -15.03
N GLY A 135 -6.35 18.95 -15.05
CA GLY A 135 -5.91 20.18 -14.40
C GLY A 135 -4.39 20.28 -14.35
N ASN A 136 -3.90 20.96 -13.32
CA ASN A 136 -2.46 21.19 -13.11
C ASN A 136 -1.84 20.15 -12.16
N THR A 137 -2.60 19.15 -11.73
CA THR A 137 -2.09 18.08 -10.86
C THR A 137 -1.36 17.07 -11.72
N ASP A 138 -0.10 16.83 -11.41
CA ASP A 138 0.69 15.76 -12.01
C ASP A 138 0.42 14.46 -11.25
N TYR A 139 -0.29 13.54 -11.88
CA TYR A 139 -0.61 12.23 -11.30
C TYR A 139 0.48 11.23 -11.67
N LEU A 140 0.91 10.44 -10.70
CA LEU A 140 1.91 9.40 -10.91
C LEU A 140 1.42 8.06 -10.40
N PHE A 141 1.90 6.97 -11.01
CA PHE A 141 1.60 5.61 -10.59
C PHE A 141 2.79 4.69 -10.86
N GLY A 142 2.90 3.62 -10.08
CA GLY A 142 3.95 2.63 -10.27
C GLY A 142 3.66 1.32 -9.55
N LYS A 143 4.35 0.28 -9.99
CA LYS A 143 4.36 -1.03 -9.35
C LYS A 143 5.78 -1.38 -8.97
N ALA A 144 5.95 -2.09 -7.87
CA ALA A 144 7.25 -2.64 -7.52
C ALA A 144 7.74 -3.63 -8.58
N GLU A 145 8.95 -3.41 -9.08
CA GLU A 145 9.61 -4.25 -10.09
C GLU A 145 11.07 -4.50 -9.68
N LYS A 146 11.59 -5.67 -10.03
CA LYS A 146 13.03 -5.98 -9.94
C LYS A 146 13.46 -6.54 -11.28
N ASP A 147 14.41 -5.87 -11.92
CA ASP A 147 15.01 -6.30 -13.19
C ASP A 147 13.97 -6.67 -14.28
N LYS A 148 12.88 -5.89 -14.38
CA LYS A 148 11.75 -6.06 -15.34
C LYS A 148 10.84 -7.29 -15.10
N ALA A 149 10.98 -7.96 -13.96
CA ALA A 149 9.96 -8.87 -13.44
C ALA A 149 9.16 -8.16 -12.32
N ILE A 150 7.85 -8.38 -12.30
CA ILE A 150 6.97 -7.96 -11.19
C ILE A 150 7.64 -8.38 -9.87
N PHE A 151 8.00 -7.40 -9.03
CA PHE A 151 8.64 -7.70 -7.75
C PHE A 151 7.58 -8.03 -6.73
N VAL A 152 7.88 -9.07 -5.97
CA VAL A 152 7.00 -9.58 -4.94
C VAL A 152 7.75 -9.48 -3.63
N ALA A 153 7.31 -8.58 -2.77
CA ALA A 153 7.94 -8.34 -1.49
C ALA A 153 7.52 -9.46 -0.52
N ASN A 154 8.47 -9.96 0.28
CA ASN A 154 8.23 -10.99 1.30
C ASN A 154 9.26 -10.84 2.43
N ASN A 155 9.20 -11.72 3.43
CA ASN A 155 10.09 -11.67 4.60
C ASN A 155 11.60 -11.83 4.29
N GLN A 156 11.97 -12.33 3.11
CA GLN A 156 13.38 -12.43 2.67
C GLN A 156 13.84 -11.18 1.91
N ASN A 157 12.91 -10.49 1.23
CA ASN A 157 13.18 -9.27 0.49
C ASN A 157 12.10 -8.22 0.78
N THR A 158 12.33 -7.43 1.83
CA THR A 158 11.35 -6.45 2.34
C THR A 158 11.46 -5.08 1.65
N THR A 159 12.33 -4.93 0.65
CA THR A 159 12.51 -3.67 -0.07
C THR A 159 11.78 -3.71 -1.41
N ALA A 160 10.76 -2.86 -1.58
CA ALA A 160 10.05 -2.67 -2.83
C ALA A 160 10.65 -1.48 -3.60
N SER A 161 11.18 -1.73 -4.79
CA SER A 161 11.68 -0.69 -5.70
C SER A 161 10.60 -0.32 -6.70
N ILE A 162 10.18 0.95 -6.72
CA ILE A 162 9.06 1.44 -7.52
C ILE A 162 9.56 2.58 -8.40
N ASN A 163 9.38 2.45 -9.71
CA ASN A 163 9.54 3.54 -10.65
C ASN A 163 8.16 4.09 -10.98
N LEU A 164 7.87 5.30 -10.50
CA LEU A 164 6.64 6.02 -10.79
C LEU A 164 6.68 6.57 -12.20
N LYS A 165 5.56 6.51 -12.91
CA LYS A 165 5.35 7.09 -14.24
C LYS A 165 4.27 8.15 -14.15
N HIS A 166 4.39 9.19 -14.96
CA HIS A 166 3.31 10.16 -15.14
C HIS A 166 2.09 9.46 -15.77
N ALA A 167 0.93 9.63 -15.16
CA ALA A 167 -0.34 9.05 -15.59
C ALA A 167 -0.99 9.85 -16.72
N MET A 168 -0.56 11.10 -16.91
CA MET A 168 -1.13 12.04 -17.88
C MET A 168 -0.11 12.47 -18.94
N SER A 169 -0.60 13.11 -20.00
CA SER A 169 0.23 13.74 -21.02
C SER A 169 0.32 15.24 -20.79
N GLN A 170 1.51 15.80 -20.98
CA GLN A 170 1.76 17.22 -20.90
C GLN A 170 1.83 17.84 -22.31
N VAL A 171 1.19 19.00 -22.48
CA VAL A 171 1.23 19.77 -23.73
C VAL A 171 1.96 21.09 -23.46
N VAL A 172 2.99 21.38 -24.26
CA VAL A 172 3.88 22.54 -24.06
C VAL A 172 3.91 23.38 -25.33
N TRP A 173 3.64 24.68 -25.19
CA TRP A 173 3.72 25.65 -26.28
C TRP A 173 4.83 26.65 -26.00
N ASN A 174 5.75 26.80 -26.95
CA ASN A 174 6.81 27.80 -26.90
C ASN A 174 6.52 28.88 -27.93
N PHE A 175 6.18 30.09 -27.48
CA PHE A 175 5.93 31.24 -28.34
C PHE A 175 7.19 32.10 -28.42
N THR A 176 7.61 32.46 -29.63
CA THR A 176 8.67 33.43 -29.87
C THR A 176 8.07 34.73 -30.42
N LYS A 177 8.62 35.87 -30.00
CA LYS A 177 8.22 37.17 -30.53
C LYS A 177 8.73 37.33 -31.97
N GLU A 178 7.88 37.84 -32.85
CA GLU A 178 8.24 38.29 -34.20
C GLU A 178 9.00 39.64 -34.19
#